data_AF-A0A380GHE1-F1
#
_entry.id   AF-A0A380GHE1-F1
#
_cell.length_a   1.000
_cell.length_b   1.000
_cell.length_c   1.000
_cell.angle_alpha   90.00
_cell.angle_beta   90.00
_cell.angle_gamma   90.00
#
_symmetry.space_group_name_H-M   'P 1'
#
loop_
_entity.id
_entity.type
_entity.pdbx_description
1 polymer ?
#
loop_
_entity_poly.entity_id
_entity_poly.type
_entity_poly.pdbx_seq_one_letter_code
_entity_poly.pdbx_strand_id
1 'polypeptide(L)'
;MMRQDHKEIVRGGYHMKKHQSIAFRAATSFVLLFSLIITPQTAQASGAGKPTDNTTTTQQENDNKIKLLDKKPEVADIKKQNKPNRVITNINGNPQTEMGFSWYTSDKFEDSKVWVSESKNFKNAKTFDVKPKKVKSKYLERDKHGHIIFKDIAKNDEGEPIKDRNGEEKVNGYYTDKHAGGPEWMSGDKHGKTNLISEAEYTYKAQAKDLKPNTKYYYKVGSEKGGKSQIGQFKTAGKKGDPFNFVQYTDTQNAFWNEHVRNEATFGADTLMNAIQTAGDPSFALHTGDFVETAEVEDEWKDLYEQSRPSFMSLPVVAAAGNHDEYALNEEDEKLLTKFNEHVNVPKENDEVNGGSYYSFDYNGAHMVVANTNDNKKSKDNPDEKAIGKKQMEWIKKDIKKARDNGANWVVLNLHKPMYSKSYHALSDEDVKKIRKELTKEIDDLDVDLVLQGHDHVLSRTHPLEHTSTKNSFVNAKKEDTKQFVGDDNVTYYNNPKGSVYVLPNTGGTKEYDSIYDRSLEHIKKVRPELSWLTEKDLEHYNSLFKVGKQPQETDAFKDSHSNNRDSSSQNFSVYEVEGNTLKVKIYQLNGDINDGEQRNIELVDEFGIQKNNK
;
A
#
# COMPACT_ATOMS: atom_id res chain seq x y z
N MET A 1 -57.50 2.97 -46.19
CA MET A 1 -58.96 3.16 -46.21
C MET A 1 -59.59 1.78 -46.10
N MET A 2 -60.33 1.54 -44.99
CA MET A 2 -61.25 0.42 -44.66
C MET A 2 -60.66 -1.02 -44.64
N ARG A 3 -60.46 -1.64 -43.47
CA ARG A 3 -61.42 -2.30 -42.53
C ARG A 3 -62.13 -3.52 -43.15
N GLN A 4 -61.95 -4.72 -42.57
CA GLN A 4 -62.90 -5.29 -41.60
C GLN A 4 -62.44 -6.64 -41.02
N ASP A 5 -62.72 -6.76 -39.72
CA ASP A 5 -62.55 -7.90 -38.83
C ASP A 5 -63.47 -9.08 -39.14
N HIS A 6 -63.15 -10.27 -38.62
CA HIS A 6 -64.11 -11.08 -37.87
C HIS A 6 -63.41 -11.96 -36.81
N LYS A 7 -63.88 -11.83 -35.57
CA LYS A 7 -63.64 -12.72 -34.43
C LYS A 7 -64.63 -13.89 -34.47
N GLU A 8 -64.21 -15.07 -34.01
CA GLU A 8 -65.05 -15.86 -33.09
C GLU A 8 -64.21 -16.83 -32.23
N ILE A 9 -64.70 -17.02 -31.00
CA ILE A 9 -64.14 -17.78 -29.88
C ILE A 9 -65.08 -18.97 -29.64
N VAL A 10 -64.58 -20.15 -29.21
CA VAL A 10 -65.04 -20.92 -28.01
C VAL A 10 -64.43 -22.34 -27.96
N ARG A 11 -63.64 -22.54 -26.88
CA ARG A 11 -63.44 -23.67 -25.95
C ARG A 11 -63.44 -25.14 -26.41
N GLY A 12 -62.43 -25.87 -25.93
CA GLY A 12 -62.58 -27.27 -25.50
C GLY A 12 -61.31 -28.06 -25.20
N GLY A 13 -60.92 -28.18 -23.92
CA GLY A 13 -60.47 -29.46 -23.34
C GLY A 13 -59.05 -29.99 -23.55
N TYR A 14 -58.20 -29.76 -22.55
CA TYR A 14 -57.10 -30.59 -22.01
C TYR A 14 -56.82 -31.99 -22.64
N HIS A 15 -55.58 -32.23 -23.07
CA HIS A 15 -54.72 -33.30 -22.48
C HIS A 15 -53.23 -33.16 -22.85
N MET A 16 -52.40 -33.38 -21.84
CA MET A 16 -50.93 -33.27 -21.82
C MET A 16 -50.22 -34.26 -22.74
N LYS A 17 -49.10 -33.84 -23.36
CA LYS A 17 -47.85 -34.62 -23.38
C LYS A 17 -46.63 -33.80 -23.88
N LYS A 18 -45.69 -33.60 -22.94
CA LYS A 18 -44.22 -33.61 -23.04
C LYS A 18 -43.56 -32.82 -24.19
N HIS A 19 -43.03 -31.64 -23.85
CA HIS A 19 -41.81 -31.11 -24.44
C HIS A 19 -40.59 -31.48 -23.59
N GLN A 20 -39.61 -32.11 -24.22
CA GLN A 20 -38.25 -32.27 -23.71
C GLN A 20 -37.53 -30.93 -23.87
N SER A 21 -37.15 -30.29 -22.76
CA SER A 21 -36.17 -29.21 -22.76
C SER A 21 -34.77 -29.80 -22.63
N ILE A 22 -33.88 -29.28 -23.48
CA ILE A 22 -32.45 -29.57 -23.51
C ILE A 22 -31.82 -28.97 -22.26
N ALA A 23 -31.18 -29.83 -21.46
CA ALA A 23 -30.58 -29.47 -20.18
C ALA A 23 -29.32 -28.62 -20.38
N PHE A 24 -29.37 -27.36 -19.91
CA PHE A 24 -28.20 -26.60 -19.54
C PHE A 24 -27.62 -27.19 -18.25
N ARG A 25 -26.37 -27.68 -18.31
CA ARG A 25 -25.63 -28.10 -17.11
C ARG A 25 -25.23 -26.84 -16.33
N ALA A 26 -25.95 -26.56 -15.24
CA ALA A 26 -25.48 -25.67 -14.21
C ALA A 26 -24.27 -26.33 -13.51
N ALA A 27 -23.10 -25.70 -13.58
CA ALA A 27 -21.96 -26.06 -12.75
C ALA A 27 -22.27 -25.62 -11.32
N THR A 28 -22.55 -26.59 -10.46
CA THR A 28 -22.78 -26.37 -9.03
C THR A 28 -21.46 -26.03 -8.36
N SER A 29 -21.26 -24.76 -8.00
CA SER A 29 -20.18 -24.34 -7.11
C SER A 29 -20.43 -24.92 -5.72
N PHE A 30 -19.60 -25.89 -5.32
CA PHE A 30 -19.55 -26.37 -3.94
C PHE A 30 -18.88 -25.30 -3.07
N VAL A 31 -19.69 -24.56 -2.30
CA VAL A 31 -19.20 -23.76 -1.18
C VAL A 31 -18.88 -24.72 -0.04
N LEU A 32 -17.60 -25.02 0.15
CA LEU A 32 -17.09 -25.69 1.36
C LEU A 32 -16.95 -24.63 2.46
N LEU A 33 -17.96 -24.51 3.32
CA LEU A 33 -17.80 -23.87 4.63
C LEU A 33 -16.80 -24.70 5.44
N PHE A 34 -15.60 -24.16 5.66
CA PHE A 34 -14.71 -24.64 6.70
C PHE A 34 -15.12 -24.00 8.04
N SER A 35 -15.90 -24.71 8.84
CA SER A 35 -16.02 -24.44 10.27
C SER A 35 -14.78 -24.95 10.99
N LEU A 36 -13.80 -24.06 11.18
CA LEU A 36 -12.72 -24.27 12.14
C LEU A 36 -13.30 -24.06 13.54
N ILE A 37 -13.65 -25.16 14.22
CA ILE A 37 -13.88 -25.17 15.66
C ILE A 37 -12.51 -24.97 16.32
N ILE A 38 -12.19 -23.72 16.64
CA ILE A 38 -11.12 -23.41 17.58
C ILE A 38 -11.72 -23.59 18.98
N THR A 39 -11.37 -24.70 19.63
CA THR A 39 -11.61 -24.87 21.06
C THR A 39 -10.77 -23.84 21.83
N PRO A 40 -11.37 -22.94 22.62
CA PRO A 40 -10.59 -22.10 23.52
C PRO A 40 -10.08 -22.97 24.66
N GLN A 41 -8.77 -23.05 24.82
CA GLN A 41 -8.17 -23.63 26.01
C GLN A 41 -8.35 -22.61 27.14
N THR A 42 -9.44 -22.74 27.87
CA THR A 42 -9.76 -21.94 29.05
C THR A 42 -8.83 -22.33 30.20
N ALA A 43 -7.97 -21.41 30.62
CA ALA A 43 -7.38 -21.47 31.96
C ALA A 43 -8.50 -21.14 32.95
N GLN A 44 -8.80 -22.09 33.84
CA GLN A 44 -9.83 -21.98 34.87
C GLN A 44 -9.50 -20.86 35.86
N ALA A 45 -10.37 -19.86 35.94
CA ALA A 45 -10.52 -19.01 37.12
C ALA A 45 -11.56 -19.66 38.05
N SER A 46 -11.15 -20.04 39.25
CA SER A 46 -12.02 -20.55 40.31
C SER A 46 -12.41 -19.43 41.27
N GLY A 47 -13.70 -19.34 41.61
CA GLY A 47 -14.14 -18.69 42.85
C GLY A 47 -15.40 -17.84 42.72
N ALA A 48 -16.56 -18.48 42.87
CA ALA A 48 -17.84 -17.80 43.07
C ALA A 48 -17.96 -17.29 44.52
N GLY A 49 -18.44 -16.06 44.68
CA GLY A 49 -18.91 -15.50 45.95
C GLY A 49 -19.95 -14.41 45.69
N LYS A 50 -21.15 -14.57 46.23
CA LYS A 50 -22.28 -13.62 46.19
C LYS A 50 -22.42 -12.93 47.57
N PRO A 51 -23.25 -11.88 47.71
CA PRO A 51 -22.82 -10.51 48.03
C PRO A 51 -23.11 -10.09 49.48
N THR A 52 -22.36 -9.09 49.99
CA THR A 52 -22.79 -7.99 50.90
C THR A 52 -21.55 -7.31 51.48
N ASP A 53 -21.32 -6.03 51.18
CA ASP A 53 -21.57 -4.92 52.11
C ASP A 53 -20.82 -3.65 51.69
N ASN A 54 -21.54 -2.53 51.80
CA ASN A 54 -21.07 -1.17 51.56
C ASN A 54 -19.83 -0.86 52.39
N THR A 55 -18.73 -0.50 51.73
CA THR A 55 -17.87 0.66 52.04
C THR A 55 -16.65 0.66 51.11
N THR A 56 -16.13 1.86 50.79
CA THR A 56 -14.93 2.16 49.98
C THR A 56 -15.05 2.17 48.44
N THR A 57 -16.01 2.94 47.93
CA THR A 57 -15.84 3.68 46.66
C THR A 57 -14.93 4.88 46.88
N THR A 58 -13.59 4.75 46.73
CA THR A 58 -12.68 5.91 46.52
C THR A 58 -11.22 5.59 46.13
N GLN A 59 -10.88 4.41 45.57
CA GLN A 59 -9.48 4.11 45.21
C GLN A 59 -9.26 3.33 43.89
N GLN A 60 -10.18 3.42 42.92
CA GLN A 60 -10.03 2.67 41.66
C GLN A 60 -10.23 3.50 40.37
N GLU A 61 -10.11 4.83 40.44
CA GLU A 61 -10.22 5.72 39.26
C GLU A 61 -8.94 6.51 38.92
N ASN A 62 -7.80 6.26 39.58
CA ASN A 62 -6.56 7.04 39.37
C ASN A 62 -5.37 6.27 38.76
N ASP A 63 -5.56 5.06 38.23
CA ASP A 63 -4.45 4.24 37.70
C ASP A 63 -4.30 4.22 36.17
N ASN A 64 -5.09 5.02 35.44
CA ASN A 64 -5.14 5.04 33.96
C ASN A 64 -4.36 6.20 33.30
N LYS A 65 -3.50 6.92 34.02
CA LYS A 65 -2.66 7.99 33.43
C LYS A 65 -1.22 7.51 33.27
N ILE A 66 -0.58 7.92 32.17
CA ILE A 66 0.86 7.76 31.97
C ILE A 66 1.58 8.37 33.17
N LYS A 67 2.39 7.56 33.86
CA LYS A 67 3.16 8.00 35.03
C LYS A 67 4.61 8.23 34.60
N LEU A 68 5.09 9.46 34.83
CA LEU A 68 6.50 9.77 34.67
C LEU A 68 7.31 9.10 35.78
N LEU A 69 8.38 8.43 35.38
CA LEU A 69 9.30 7.69 36.24
C LEU A 69 10.64 8.45 36.28
N ASP A 70 11.20 8.61 37.47
CA ASP A 70 12.51 9.26 37.64
C ASP A 70 13.67 8.45 37.02
N LYS A 71 13.48 7.14 36.86
CA LYS A 71 14.47 6.21 36.31
C LYS A 71 13.94 5.51 35.08
N LYS A 72 14.82 5.34 34.09
CA LYS A 72 14.55 4.56 32.89
C LYS A 72 14.19 3.12 33.28
N PRO A 73 13.08 2.56 32.76
CA PRO A 73 12.79 1.14 32.88
C PRO A 73 13.93 0.27 32.32
N GLU A 74 14.05 -0.95 32.85
CA GLU A 74 14.99 -1.92 32.29
C GLU A 74 14.58 -2.29 30.86
N VAL A 75 15.54 -2.17 29.94
CA VAL A 75 15.34 -2.53 28.53
C VAL A 75 15.42 -4.05 28.39
N ALA A 76 14.37 -4.65 27.83
CA ALA A 76 14.30 -6.08 27.59
C ALA A 76 15.18 -6.49 26.40
N ASP A 77 15.72 -7.70 26.48
CA ASP A 77 16.45 -8.32 25.37
C ASP A 77 15.52 -8.57 24.17
N ILE A 78 16.06 -8.40 22.96
CA ILE A 78 15.35 -8.74 21.73
C ILE A 78 15.31 -10.26 21.58
N LYS A 79 14.08 -10.79 21.51
CA LYS A 79 13.86 -12.24 21.34
C LYS A 79 14.35 -12.68 19.97
N LYS A 80 15.29 -13.63 19.96
CA LYS A 80 15.75 -14.28 18.72
C LYS A 80 14.63 -15.06 18.03
N GLN A 81 14.53 -14.91 16.71
CA GLN A 81 13.61 -15.64 15.84
C GLN A 81 14.38 -16.30 14.69
N ASN A 82 14.54 -17.62 14.78
CA ASN A 82 15.29 -18.41 13.80
C ASN A 82 14.42 -19.12 12.76
N LYS A 83 13.09 -19.16 12.97
CA LYS A 83 12.17 -19.48 11.87
C LYS A 83 12.05 -18.28 10.93
N PRO A 84 11.90 -18.49 9.62
CA PRO A 84 11.75 -17.39 8.67
C PRO A 84 10.66 -16.40 9.06
N ASN A 85 11.05 -15.15 9.29
CA ASN A 85 10.17 -14.00 9.53
C ASN A 85 10.33 -12.97 8.41
N ARG A 86 9.47 -11.94 8.38
CA ARG A 86 9.42 -10.95 7.28
C ARG A 86 9.47 -11.60 5.89
N VAL A 87 8.67 -12.66 5.69
CA VAL A 87 8.64 -13.41 4.43
C VAL A 87 7.79 -12.65 3.42
N ILE A 88 8.36 -12.34 2.26
CA ILE A 88 7.65 -11.71 1.14
C ILE A 88 8.07 -12.36 -0.18
N THR A 89 7.13 -12.43 -1.12
CA THR A 89 7.36 -12.84 -2.51
C THR A 89 7.27 -11.62 -3.40
N ASN A 90 8.19 -11.47 -4.35
CA ASN A 90 8.21 -10.34 -5.28
C ASN A 90 8.37 -10.84 -6.71
N ILE A 91 7.77 -10.15 -7.68
CA ILE A 91 8.17 -10.32 -9.09
C ILE A 91 9.64 -9.92 -9.18
N ASN A 92 10.50 -10.82 -9.66
CA ASN A 92 11.93 -10.55 -9.83
C ASN A 92 12.46 -11.27 -11.08
N GLY A 93 12.64 -10.50 -12.16
CA GLY A 93 13.01 -10.99 -13.49
C GLY A 93 11.78 -11.27 -14.35
N ASN A 94 11.85 -12.28 -15.22
CA ASN A 94 10.74 -12.60 -16.13
C ASN A 94 9.59 -13.29 -15.36
N PRO A 95 8.39 -12.69 -15.22
CA PRO A 95 7.31 -13.24 -14.40
C PRO A 95 6.75 -14.59 -14.90
N GLN A 96 7.05 -14.98 -16.14
CA GLN A 96 6.65 -16.29 -16.68
C GLN A 96 7.53 -17.43 -16.16
N THR A 97 8.78 -17.15 -15.79
CA THR A 97 9.80 -18.16 -15.53
C THR A 97 10.57 -17.95 -14.24
N GLU A 98 10.42 -16.80 -13.59
CA GLU A 98 11.20 -16.39 -12.42
C GLU A 98 10.32 -15.79 -11.32
N MET A 99 10.77 -15.92 -10.07
CA MET A 99 10.10 -15.34 -8.89
C MET A 99 11.11 -15.06 -7.78
N GLY A 100 10.97 -13.92 -7.09
CA GLY A 100 11.84 -13.49 -5.99
C GLY A 100 11.24 -13.78 -4.62
N PHE A 101 12.09 -14.10 -3.65
CA PHE A 101 11.72 -14.31 -2.25
C PHE A 101 12.70 -13.59 -1.32
N SER A 102 12.22 -13.01 -0.22
CA SER A 102 13.06 -12.56 0.89
C SER A 102 12.48 -12.96 2.24
N TRP A 103 13.38 -13.15 3.22
CA TRP A 103 13.05 -13.39 4.61
C TRP A 103 14.25 -13.10 5.52
N TYR A 104 14.01 -13.11 6.83
CA TYR A 104 14.99 -12.85 7.86
C TYR A 104 15.05 -13.99 8.90
N THR A 105 16.21 -14.13 9.55
CA THR A 105 16.42 -14.91 10.77
C THR A 105 17.41 -14.18 11.68
N SER A 106 17.32 -14.37 13.00
CA SER A 106 18.27 -13.74 13.93
C SER A 106 19.68 -14.34 13.83
N ASP A 107 19.79 -15.68 13.83
CA ASP A 107 21.07 -16.37 13.64
C ASP A 107 21.28 -16.77 12.18
N LYS A 108 22.54 -17.08 11.82
CA LYS A 108 22.96 -17.42 10.47
C LYS A 108 22.61 -18.87 10.11
N PHE A 109 22.00 -19.09 8.96
CA PHE A 109 21.76 -20.43 8.40
C PHE A 109 22.31 -20.56 6.98
N GLU A 110 23.46 -21.20 6.83
CA GLU A 110 24.16 -21.40 5.53
C GLU A 110 23.44 -22.36 4.58
N ASP A 111 22.58 -23.23 5.11
CA ASP A 111 21.79 -24.19 4.35
C ASP A 111 20.42 -23.63 3.93
N SER A 112 20.22 -22.32 4.09
CA SER A 112 18.99 -21.64 3.71
C SER A 112 18.71 -21.76 2.22
N LYS A 113 17.45 -22.03 1.87
CA LYS A 113 16.98 -22.19 0.48
C LYS A 113 15.48 -21.94 0.35
N VAL A 114 15.03 -21.90 -0.90
CA VAL A 114 13.61 -21.93 -1.26
C VAL A 114 13.30 -23.28 -1.89
N TRP A 115 12.21 -23.91 -1.45
CA TRP A 115 11.62 -25.07 -2.11
C TRP A 115 10.40 -24.60 -2.88
N VAL A 116 10.31 -24.90 -4.18
CA VAL A 116 9.20 -24.52 -5.06
C VAL A 116 8.64 -25.77 -5.74
N SER A 117 7.31 -25.98 -5.70
CA SER A 117 6.66 -27.15 -6.29
C SER A 117 5.30 -26.80 -6.88
N GLU A 118 4.88 -27.52 -7.92
CA GLU A 118 3.52 -27.47 -8.48
C GLU A 118 2.49 -28.15 -7.54
N SER A 119 2.94 -28.81 -6.47
CA SER A 119 2.08 -29.53 -5.51
C SER A 119 2.36 -29.11 -4.06
N LYS A 120 1.28 -28.96 -3.27
CA LYS A 120 1.35 -28.62 -1.83
C LYS A 120 2.11 -29.64 -0.99
N ASN A 121 2.28 -30.88 -1.46
CA ASN A 121 3.06 -31.90 -0.77
C ASN A 121 4.57 -31.82 -1.06
N PHE A 122 5.00 -30.85 -1.89
CA PHE A 122 6.40 -30.63 -2.28
C PHE A 122 7.07 -31.82 -2.98
N LYS A 123 6.28 -32.72 -3.58
CA LYS A 123 6.82 -33.75 -4.47
C LYS A 123 7.56 -33.09 -5.63
N ASN A 124 8.78 -33.55 -5.92
CA ASN A 124 9.64 -33.00 -6.97
C ASN A 124 9.91 -31.50 -6.84
N ALA A 125 9.98 -30.97 -5.61
CA ALA A 125 10.28 -29.56 -5.40
C ALA A 125 11.65 -29.19 -6.01
N LYS A 126 11.67 -28.11 -6.79
CA LYS A 126 12.91 -27.43 -7.18
C LYS A 126 13.44 -26.69 -5.96
N THR A 127 14.77 -26.69 -5.79
CA THR A 127 15.43 -25.98 -4.69
C THR A 127 16.33 -24.89 -5.22
N PHE A 128 16.31 -23.74 -4.57
CA PHE A 128 17.13 -22.58 -4.90
C PHE A 128 17.89 -22.14 -3.65
N ASP A 129 19.20 -22.40 -3.62
CA ASP A 129 20.05 -22.04 -2.49
C ASP A 129 20.25 -20.52 -2.41
N VAL A 130 20.46 -20.02 -1.19
CA VAL A 130 20.66 -18.60 -0.94
C VAL A 130 21.77 -18.38 0.06
N LYS A 131 22.55 -17.31 -0.15
CA LYS A 131 23.58 -16.90 0.80
C LYS A 131 23.00 -15.91 1.82
N PRO A 132 23.23 -16.12 3.13
CA PRO A 132 22.85 -15.13 4.14
C PRO A 132 23.63 -13.83 3.96
N LYS A 133 22.96 -12.70 4.13
CA LYS A 133 23.60 -11.38 4.29
C LYS A 133 23.33 -10.87 5.70
N LYS A 134 24.40 -10.57 6.44
CA LYS A 134 24.29 -9.96 7.77
C LYS A 134 23.78 -8.52 7.63
N VAL A 135 22.82 -8.14 8.45
CA VAL A 135 22.24 -6.80 8.55
C VAL A 135 22.20 -6.35 10.01
N LYS A 136 22.07 -5.03 10.22
CA LYS A 136 21.94 -4.43 11.55
C LYS A 136 20.53 -3.85 11.68
N SER A 137 19.66 -4.62 12.32
CA SER A 137 18.29 -4.24 12.62
C SER A 137 18.27 -3.36 13.87
N LYS A 138 17.43 -2.32 13.90
CA LYS A 138 17.32 -1.38 15.02
C LYS A 138 15.90 -1.42 15.56
N TYR A 139 15.75 -1.84 16.81
CA TYR A 139 14.45 -2.01 17.45
C TYR A 139 14.27 -1.00 18.57
N LEU A 140 13.03 -0.66 18.86
CA LEU A 140 12.65 0.20 19.98
C LEU A 140 13.08 -0.41 21.31
N GLU A 141 13.51 0.43 22.24
CA GLU A 141 13.69 0.03 23.62
C GLU A 141 12.31 -0.29 24.24
N ARG A 142 12.13 -1.56 24.66
CA ARG A 142 10.91 -2.02 25.31
C ARG A 142 11.18 -2.49 26.73
N ASP A 143 10.19 -2.36 27.62
CA ASP A 143 10.25 -2.96 28.94
C ASP A 143 10.02 -4.48 28.88
N LYS A 144 10.18 -5.18 30.00
CA LYS A 144 9.95 -6.65 30.09
C LYS A 144 8.52 -7.11 29.75
N HIS A 145 7.57 -6.19 29.65
CA HIS A 145 6.18 -6.44 29.31
C HIS A 145 5.88 -6.12 27.84
N GLY A 146 6.84 -5.59 27.08
CA GLY A 146 6.71 -5.27 25.66
C GLY A 146 6.32 -3.82 25.37
N HIS A 147 6.19 -2.97 26.40
CA HIS A 147 5.82 -1.57 26.24
C HIS A 147 7.01 -0.73 25.78
N ILE A 148 6.79 0.20 24.85
CA ILE A 148 7.82 1.09 24.32
C ILE A 148 8.23 2.07 25.42
N ILE A 149 9.53 2.27 25.60
CA ILE A 149 10.10 3.20 26.59
C ILE A 149 10.35 4.56 25.92
N PHE A 150 9.77 5.60 26.51
CA PHE A 150 9.94 7.00 26.09
C PHE A 150 10.72 7.80 27.14
N LYS A 151 11.47 8.80 26.68
CA LYS A 151 12.08 9.86 27.49
C LYS A 151 11.28 11.14 27.30
N ASP A 152 10.86 11.75 28.42
CA ASP A 152 10.23 13.07 28.42
C ASP A 152 11.34 14.13 28.38
N ILE A 153 11.31 14.98 27.35
CA ILE A 153 12.33 16.01 27.13
C ILE A 153 11.82 17.34 27.65
N ALA A 154 12.61 18.00 28.48
CA ALA A 154 12.33 19.36 28.93
C ALA A 154 12.35 20.32 27.74
N LYS A 155 11.29 21.12 27.60
CA LYS A 155 11.15 22.12 26.53
C LYS A 155 11.09 23.53 27.11
N ASN A 156 11.57 24.54 26.37
CA ASN A 156 11.39 25.96 26.72
C ASN A 156 9.96 26.43 26.40
N ASP A 157 9.68 27.72 26.62
CA ASP A 157 8.37 28.31 26.39
C ASP A 157 7.98 28.30 24.88
N GLU A 158 8.97 28.20 24.00
CA GLU A 158 8.82 28.04 22.56
C GLU A 158 8.62 26.57 22.12
N GLY A 159 8.70 25.61 23.04
CA GLY A 159 8.54 24.18 22.76
C GLY A 159 9.81 23.47 22.26
N GLU A 160 10.96 24.15 22.23
CA GLU A 160 12.25 23.60 21.82
C GLU A 160 12.94 22.84 22.97
N PRO A 161 13.64 21.73 22.69
CA PRO A 161 14.39 20.99 23.71
C PRO A 161 15.42 21.85 24.46
N ILE A 162 15.33 21.87 25.79
CA ILE A 162 16.34 22.48 26.66
C ILE A 162 17.55 21.57 26.68
N LYS A 163 18.69 22.08 26.20
CA LYS A 163 19.97 21.38 26.23
C LYS A 163 20.80 21.80 27.46
N ASP A 164 21.54 20.86 28.02
CA ASP A 164 22.48 21.10 29.11
C ASP A 164 23.78 21.73 28.60
N ARG A 165 24.77 21.90 29.48
CA ARG A 165 26.06 22.53 29.14
C ARG A 165 26.90 21.72 28.14
N ASN A 166 26.61 20.44 27.97
CA ASN A 166 27.27 19.55 27.02
C ASN A 166 26.51 19.46 25.68
N GLY A 167 25.36 20.14 25.58
CA GLY A 167 24.48 20.07 24.42
C GLY A 167 23.53 18.87 24.45
N GLU A 168 23.46 18.13 25.56
CA GLU A 168 22.55 16.98 25.71
C GLU A 168 21.17 17.47 26.16
N GLU A 169 20.12 16.85 25.62
CA GLU A 169 18.74 17.22 25.98
C GLU A 169 18.45 16.87 27.44
N LYS A 170 17.92 17.84 28.19
CA LYS A 170 17.51 17.64 29.57
C LYS A 170 16.28 16.73 29.62
N VAL A 171 16.40 15.61 30.33
CA VAL A 171 15.32 14.63 30.51
C VAL A 171 14.59 14.90 31.83
N ASN A 172 13.26 15.03 31.78
CA ASN A 172 12.41 15.17 32.97
C ASN A 172 12.16 13.82 33.65
N GLY A 173 12.10 12.74 32.87
CA GLY A 173 11.87 11.38 33.32
C GLY A 173 11.57 10.45 32.15
N TYR A 174 11.07 9.26 32.46
CA TYR A 174 10.76 8.21 31.50
C TYR A 174 9.33 7.70 31.69
N TYR A 175 8.73 7.15 30.65
CA TYR A 175 7.45 6.45 30.77
C TYR A 175 7.33 5.37 29.69
N THR A 176 6.25 4.61 29.77
CA THR A 176 5.93 3.57 28.80
C THR A 176 4.55 3.79 28.20
N ASP A 177 4.27 3.21 27.04
CA ASP A 177 2.95 3.22 26.39
C ASP A 177 1.91 2.25 27.01
N LYS A 178 2.22 1.57 28.12
CA LYS A 178 1.27 0.70 28.86
C LYS A 178 -0.13 1.28 29.10
N HIS A 179 -0.20 2.60 29.26
CA HIS A 179 -1.44 3.35 29.49
C HIS A 179 -1.65 4.43 28.41
N ALA A 180 -1.05 4.24 27.24
CA ALA A 180 -1.30 5.07 26.07
C ALA A 180 -2.75 4.90 25.61
N GLY A 181 -3.35 5.98 25.16
CA GLY A 181 -4.72 6.00 24.67
C GLY A 181 -5.18 7.44 24.43
N GLY A 182 -6.23 7.60 23.63
CA GLY A 182 -6.75 8.91 23.27
C GLY A 182 -6.16 9.48 21.97
N PRO A 183 -6.80 10.53 21.42
CA PRO A 183 -6.45 11.11 20.13
C PRO A 183 -5.07 11.76 20.10
N GLU A 184 -4.51 12.12 21.26
CA GLU A 184 -3.16 12.64 21.33
C GLU A 184 -2.15 11.63 20.76
N TRP A 185 -2.28 10.33 21.07
CA TRP A 185 -1.36 9.27 20.63
C TRP A 185 -1.36 9.06 19.13
N MET A 186 -2.47 9.40 18.47
CA MET A 186 -2.62 9.31 17.02
C MET A 186 -1.98 10.48 16.26
N SER A 187 -1.32 11.43 16.95
CA SER A 187 -0.70 12.62 16.33
C SER A 187 0.83 12.60 16.22
N GLY A 188 1.51 11.53 16.67
CA GLY A 188 2.91 11.21 16.36
C GLY A 188 3.99 12.03 17.07
N ASP A 189 3.96 13.36 16.97
CA ASP A 189 5.06 14.25 17.39
C ASP A 189 5.07 14.60 18.90
N LYS A 190 4.06 14.16 19.66
CA LYS A 190 3.81 14.63 21.04
C LYS A 190 4.20 13.65 22.15
N HIS A 191 4.64 12.44 21.82
CA HIS A 191 4.77 11.34 22.79
C HIS A 191 6.18 11.14 23.35
N GLY A 192 7.00 12.20 23.39
CA GLY A 192 8.38 12.12 23.87
C GLY A 192 9.31 11.45 22.86
N LYS A 193 10.58 11.24 23.24
CA LYS A 193 11.55 10.59 22.36
C LYS A 193 11.73 9.12 22.76
N THR A 194 12.01 8.25 21.81
CA THR A 194 12.42 6.87 22.06
C THR A 194 13.89 6.68 21.65
N ASN A 195 14.49 5.54 22.01
CA ASN A 195 15.79 5.16 21.47
C ASN A 195 15.73 3.76 20.84
N LEU A 196 16.74 3.47 20.04
CA LEU A 196 16.87 2.20 19.36
C LEU A 196 18.05 1.38 19.89
N ILE A 197 17.81 0.10 20.11
CA ILE A 197 18.83 -0.92 20.36
C ILE A 197 19.09 -1.70 19.07
N SER A 198 20.35 -2.06 18.84
CA SER A 198 20.77 -2.68 17.59
C SER A 198 21.02 -4.17 17.73
N GLU A 199 20.48 -4.95 16.81
CA GLU A 199 20.71 -6.39 16.71
C GLU A 199 21.27 -6.79 15.37
N ALA A 200 22.15 -7.79 15.42
CA ALA A 200 22.64 -8.43 14.20
C ALA A 200 21.64 -9.51 13.77
N GLU A 201 21.13 -9.40 12.55
CA GLU A 201 20.27 -10.40 11.92
C GLU A 201 20.84 -10.82 10.56
N TYR A 202 20.19 -11.78 9.91
CA TYR A 202 20.52 -12.24 8.56
C TYR A 202 19.29 -12.16 7.67
N THR A 203 19.44 -11.46 6.55
CA THR A 203 18.47 -11.44 5.45
C THR A 203 18.90 -12.41 4.35
N TYR A 204 17.92 -13.00 3.68
CA TYR A 204 18.10 -13.94 2.58
C TYR A 204 17.29 -13.47 1.39
N LYS A 205 17.90 -13.47 0.21
CA LYS A 205 17.24 -13.11 -1.06
C LYS A 205 17.51 -14.18 -2.09
N ALA A 206 16.46 -14.92 -2.45
CA ALA A 206 16.54 -16.02 -3.41
C ALA A 206 15.71 -15.71 -4.64
N GLN A 207 16.14 -16.24 -5.79
CA GLN A 207 15.40 -16.14 -7.04
C GLN A 207 15.15 -17.56 -7.58
N ALA A 208 13.89 -17.94 -7.70
CA ALA A 208 13.51 -19.13 -8.44
C ALA A 208 13.58 -18.84 -9.94
N LYS A 209 14.06 -19.81 -10.71
CA LYS A 209 14.22 -19.75 -12.17
C LYS A 209 13.68 -21.01 -12.83
N ASP A 210 13.61 -20.98 -14.17
CA ASP A 210 13.16 -22.10 -15.00
C ASP A 210 11.74 -22.60 -14.60
N LEU A 211 10.88 -21.69 -14.14
CA LEU A 211 9.48 -21.99 -13.84
C LEU A 211 8.68 -22.10 -15.14
N LYS A 212 7.58 -22.86 -15.09
CA LYS A 212 6.65 -22.93 -16.23
C LYS A 212 5.76 -21.68 -16.24
N PRO A 213 5.48 -21.08 -17.40
CA PRO A 213 4.48 -20.02 -17.54
C PRO A 213 3.08 -20.49 -17.11
N ASN A 214 2.22 -19.54 -16.73
CA ASN A 214 0.81 -19.76 -16.35
C ASN A 214 0.60 -20.92 -15.36
N THR A 215 1.49 -21.08 -14.39
CA THR A 215 1.50 -22.23 -13.48
C THR A 215 1.43 -21.76 -12.03
N LYS A 216 0.53 -22.39 -11.26
CA LYS A 216 0.44 -22.17 -9.82
C LYS A 216 1.52 -22.98 -9.11
N TYR A 217 2.30 -22.30 -8.29
CA TYR A 217 3.36 -22.89 -7.48
C TYR A 217 3.08 -22.69 -5.99
N TYR A 218 3.56 -23.64 -5.20
CA TYR A 218 3.65 -23.59 -3.75
C TYR A 218 5.12 -23.50 -3.35
N TYR A 219 5.40 -22.76 -2.29
CA TYR A 219 6.77 -22.61 -1.82
C TYR A 219 6.91 -22.65 -0.30
N LYS A 220 8.13 -22.94 0.15
CA LYS A 220 8.61 -22.72 1.52
C LYS A 220 9.97 -22.05 1.44
N VAL A 221 10.28 -21.22 2.42
CA VAL A 221 11.62 -20.64 2.62
C VAL A 221 12.19 -21.10 3.95
N GLY A 222 13.49 -21.01 4.13
CA GLY A 222 14.18 -21.27 5.39
C GLY A 222 15.28 -22.30 5.28
N SER A 223 15.55 -22.99 6.39
CA SER A 223 16.68 -23.90 6.55
C SER A 223 16.20 -25.24 7.11
N GLU A 224 16.89 -26.33 6.79
CA GLU A 224 16.60 -27.63 7.42
C GLU A 224 16.96 -27.60 8.91
N LYS A 225 17.99 -26.82 9.30
CA LYS A 225 18.43 -26.66 10.69
C LYS A 225 17.68 -25.58 11.47
N GLY A 226 17.35 -24.46 10.81
CA GLY A 226 16.67 -23.29 11.41
C GLY A 226 15.14 -23.36 11.38
N GLY A 227 14.58 -24.27 10.61
CA GLY A 227 13.15 -24.40 10.37
C GLY A 227 12.69 -23.72 9.08
N LYS A 228 11.47 -24.07 8.68
CA LYS A 228 10.85 -23.65 7.41
C LYS A 228 9.63 -22.78 7.68
N SER A 229 9.33 -21.89 6.74
CA SER A 229 8.09 -21.12 6.74
C SER A 229 6.85 -22.02 6.60
N GLN A 230 5.68 -21.43 6.84
CA GLN A 230 4.43 -21.95 6.30
C GLN A 230 4.48 -22.06 4.76
N ILE A 231 3.50 -22.76 4.17
CA ILE A 231 3.38 -22.87 2.72
C ILE A 231 2.85 -21.57 2.16
N GLY A 232 3.62 -20.92 1.30
CA GLY A 232 3.14 -19.84 0.45
C GLY A 232 2.75 -20.35 -0.94
N GLN A 233 2.20 -19.47 -1.77
CA GLN A 233 1.85 -19.75 -3.16
C GLN A 233 2.04 -18.51 -4.05
N PHE A 234 2.16 -18.74 -5.35
CA PHE A 234 2.13 -17.69 -6.38
C PHE A 234 1.72 -18.31 -7.73
N LYS A 235 1.43 -17.47 -8.72
CA LYS A 235 1.17 -17.89 -10.11
C LYS A 235 2.10 -17.14 -11.06
N THR A 236 2.80 -17.86 -11.92
CA THR A 236 3.61 -17.24 -12.99
C THR A 236 2.72 -16.64 -14.07
N ALA A 237 3.21 -15.59 -14.72
CA ALA A 237 2.51 -14.94 -15.82
C ALA A 237 2.26 -15.93 -16.98
N GLY A 238 1.19 -15.68 -17.72
CA GLY A 238 0.83 -16.38 -18.95
C GLY A 238 1.43 -15.71 -20.19
N LYS A 239 0.79 -15.95 -21.33
CA LYS A 239 1.18 -15.34 -22.61
C LYS A 239 0.51 -13.98 -22.79
N LYS A 240 1.02 -13.21 -23.74
CA LYS A 240 0.41 -11.95 -24.17
C LYS A 240 -1.07 -12.14 -24.53
N GLY A 241 -1.93 -11.30 -23.95
CA GLY A 241 -3.38 -11.29 -24.18
C GLY A 241 -4.18 -12.18 -23.23
N ASP A 242 -3.54 -13.03 -22.42
CA ASP A 242 -4.24 -13.80 -21.38
C ASP A 242 -4.80 -12.83 -20.32
N PRO A 243 -6.05 -13.00 -19.87
CA PRO A 243 -6.64 -12.12 -18.87
C PRO A 243 -5.91 -12.24 -17.54
N PHE A 244 -5.76 -11.13 -16.85
CA PHE A 244 -5.25 -11.09 -15.49
C PHE A 244 -5.81 -9.88 -14.75
N ASN A 245 -5.72 -9.93 -13.43
CA ASN A 245 -6.06 -8.83 -12.57
C ASN A 245 -4.95 -8.60 -11.53
N PHE A 246 -4.87 -7.39 -11.01
CA PHE A 246 -3.99 -7.03 -9.92
C PHE A 246 -4.68 -6.01 -9.03
N VAL A 247 -4.16 -5.85 -7.81
CA VAL A 247 -4.65 -4.83 -6.87
C VAL A 247 -3.60 -3.76 -6.65
N GLN A 248 -4.03 -2.51 -6.52
CA GLN A 248 -3.22 -1.41 -6.01
C GLN A 248 -3.69 -1.06 -4.61
N TYR A 249 -2.74 -0.91 -3.70
CA TYR A 249 -2.92 -0.25 -2.39
C TYR A 249 -1.63 0.49 -2.04
N THR A 250 -1.63 1.32 -1.00
CA THR A 250 -0.49 2.20 -0.73
C THR A 250 -0.47 2.69 0.70
N ASP A 251 0.65 3.30 1.12
CA ASP A 251 0.72 4.11 2.33
C ASP A 251 0.20 3.40 3.58
N THR A 252 0.55 2.12 3.79
CA THR A 252 0.21 1.46 5.06
C THR A 252 0.83 2.18 6.25
N GLN A 253 1.95 2.90 6.02
CA GLN A 253 2.60 3.85 6.93
C GLN A 253 2.53 3.43 8.41
N ASN A 254 2.88 2.17 8.68
CA ASN A 254 2.78 1.64 10.03
C ASN A 254 3.64 2.47 10.98
N ALA A 255 3.02 3.14 11.95
CA ALA A 255 3.69 4.03 12.88
C ALA A 255 3.80 3.41 14.27
N PHE A 256 5.03 3.26 14.79
CA PHE A 256 5.27 2.50 16.02
C PHE A 256 4.56 3.07 17.25
N TRP A 257 4.39 4.39 17.33
CA TRP A 257 3.80 5.04 18.49
C TRP A 257 2.30 4.73 18.65
N ASN A 258 1.67 4.21 17.59
CA ASN A 258 0.27 3.81 17.59
C ASN A 258 0.06 2.31 17.87
N GLU A 259 1.11 1.51 18.03
CA GLU A 259 1.02 0.04 18.14
C GLU A 259 -0.02 -0.45 19.15
N HIS A 260 -0.04 0.13 20.35
CA HIS A 260 -0.93 -0.24 21.46
C HIS A 260 -2.23 0.59 21.53
N VAL A 261 -2.44 1.55 20.61
CA VAL A 261 -3.64 2.41 20.56
C VAL A 261 -4.48 2.08 19.34
N ARG A 262 -3.85 2.11 18.16
CA ARG A 262 -4.45 1.82 16.87
C ARG A 262 -3.40 1.18 15.96
N ASN A 263 -3.33 -0.15 15.98
CA ASN A 263 -2.29 -0.89 15.29
C ASN A 263 -2.40 -0.75 13.75
N GLU A 264 -1.66 0.19 13.17
CA GLU A 264 -1.76 0.54 11.75
C GLU A 264 -1.35 -0.62 10.82
N ALA A 265 -0.35 -1.44 11.24
CA ALA A 265 0.01 -2.67 10.55
C ALA A 265 -1.18 -3.64 10.38
N THR A 266 -2.10 -3.70 11.35
CA THR A 266 -3.30 -4.53 11.28
C THR A 266 -4.29 -4.02 10.24
N PHE A 267 -4.54 -2.70 10.20
CA PHE A 267 -5.38 -2.08 9.18
C PHE A 267 -4.78 -2.24 7.77
N GLY A 268 -3.48 -2.05 7.62
CA GLY A 268 -2.77 -2.26 6.36
C GLY A 268 -2.88 -3.70 5.85
N ALA A 269 -2.67 -4.68 6.74
CA ALA A 269 -2.80 -6.10 6.42
C ALA A 269 -4.23 -6.50 6.04
N ASP A 270 -5.23 -5.98 6.78
CA ASP A 270 -6.64 -6.22 6.51
C ASP A 270 -7.09 -5.59 5.18
N THR A 271 -6.64 -4.38 4.85
CA THR A 271 -6.90 -3.75 3.56
C THR A 271 -6.42 -4.63 2.41
N LEU A 272 -5.18 -5.12 2.48
CA LEU A 272 -4.65 -6.02 1.45
C LEU A 272 -5.42 -7.34 1.38
N MET A 273 -5.78 -7.93 2.53
CA MET A 273 -6.56 -9.16 2.57
C MET A 273 -7.92 -8.97 1.87
N ASN A 274 -8.64 -7.90 2.16
CA ASN A 274 -9.93 -7.60 1.53
C ASN A 274 -9.78 -7.26 0.04
N ALA A 275 -8.69 -6.59 -0.35
CA ALA A 275 -8.38 -6.34 -1.76
C ALA A 275 -8.21 -7.65 -2.54
N ILE A 276 -7.44 -8.60 -1.99
CA ILE A 276 -7.22 -9.93 -2.58
C ILE A 276 -8.53 -10.70 -2.74
N GLN A 277 -9.37 -10.68 -1.70
CA GLN A 277 -10.67 -11.36 -1.72
C GLN A 277 -11.62 -10.73 -2.75
N THR A 278 -11.70 -9.40 -2.78
CA THR A 278 -12.55 -8.63 -3.70
C THR A 278 -12.15 -8.83 -5.15
N ALA A 279 -10.84 -8.88 -5.43
CA ALA A 279 -10.31 -9.13 -6.77
C ALA A 279 -10.44 -10.60 -7.22
N GLY A 280 -10.73 -11.55 -6.32
CA GLY A 280 -10.88 -12.96 -6.65
C GLY A 280 -9.56 -13.63 -7.08
N ASP A 281 -8.57 -13.66 -6.17
CA ASP A 281 -7.22 -14.21 -6.38
C ASP A 281 -6.40 -13.45 -7.44
N PRO A 282 -6.03 -12.17 -7.17
CA PRO A 282 -5.24 -11.37 -8.10
C PRO A 282 -3.86 -11.97 -8.40
N SER A 283 -3.34 -11.65 -9.57
CA SER A 283 -2.03 -12.15 -10.04
C SER A 283 -0.86 -11.60 -9.24
N PHE A 284 -0.99 -10.36 -8.75
CA PHE A 284 -0.05 -9.68 -7.87
C PHE A 284 -0.74 -8.52 -7.14
N ALA A 285 -0.11 -8.01 -6.09
CA ALA A 285 -0.48 -6.77 -5.42
C ALA A 285 0.62 -5.73 -5.65
N LEU A 286 0.24 -4.52 -6.02
CA LEU A 286 1.15 -3.41 -6.26
C LEU A 286 1.01 -2.40 -5.11
N HIS A 287 2.10 -2.21 -4.36
CA HIS A 287 2.18 -1.22 -3.28
C HIS A 287 2.90 0.03 -3.77
N THR A 288 2.23 1.18 -3.78
CA THR A 288 2.78 2.41 -4.37
C THR A 288 3.66 3.24 -3.41
N GLY A 289 4.39 2.57 -2.51
CA GLY A 289 5.32 3.19 -1.55
C GLY A 289 4.73 3.46 -0.17
N ASP A 290 5.63 3.80 0.78
CA ASP A 290 5.35 4.08 2.19
C ASP A 290 4.73 2.88 2.93
N PHE A 291 5.53 1.82 3.05
CA PHE A 291 5.14 0.64 3.83
C PHE A 291 5.11 0.97 5.33
N VAL A 292 6.14 1.66 5.80
CA VAL A 292 6.34 2.03 7.20
C VAL A 292 6.40 3.55 7.33
N GLU A 293 6.27 4.07 8.54
CA GLU A 293 6.36 5.50 8.80
C GLU A 293 7.82 5.96 8.98
N THR A 294 8.66 5.10 9.58
CA THR A 294 10.04 5.38 9.94
C THR A 294 10.91 4.18 9.59
N ALA A 295 11.59 4.24 8.43
CA ALA A 295 12.38 3.12 7.92
C ALA A 295 13.42 2.54 8.89
N GLU A 296 14.01 3.36 9.76
CA GLU A 296 14.99 2.92 10.75
C GLU A 296 14.41 1.98 11.82
N VAL A 297 13.12 2.12 12.13
CA VAL A 297 12.43 1.37 13.19
C VAL A 297 12.04 0.00 12.66
N GLU A 298 12.82 -1.01 13.00
CA GLU A 298 12.62 -2.37 12.52
C GLU A 298 11.32 -3.02 13.04
N ASP A 299 10.82 -2.57 14.20
CA ASP A 299 9.50 -2.96 14.72
C ASP A 299 8.41 -2.70 13.66
N GLU A 300 8.42 -1.55 12.99
CA GLU A 300 7.37 -1.20 12.02
C GLU A 300 7.34 -2.15 10.82
N TRP A 301 8.52 -2.50 10.29
CA TRP A 301 8.66 -3.49 9.23
C TRP A 301 8.23 -4.88 9.69
N LYS A 302 8.67 -5.28 10.88
CA LYS A 302 8.36 -6.59 11.44
C LYS A 302 6.86 -6.76 11.65
N ASP A 303 6.20 -5.77 12.25
CA ASP A 303 4.78 -5.81 12.56
C ASP A 303 3.93 -5.85 11.28
N LEU A 304 4.22 -4.97 10.32
CA LEU A 304 3.51 -4.97 9.04
C LEU A 304 3.64 -6.31 8.31
N TYR A 305 4.84 -6.89 8.25
CA TYR A 305 5.07 -8.16 7.58
C TYR A 305 4.49 -9.36 8.34
N GLU A 306 4.45 -9.32 9.68
CA GLU A 306 3.83 -10.36 10.49
C GLU A 306 2.32 -10.35 10.33
N GLN A 307 1.69 -9.18 10.39
CA GLN A 307 0.24 -9.03 10.16
C GLN A 307 -0.14 -9.34 8.71
N SER A 308 0.66 -8.88 7.73
CA SER A 308 0.42 -9.12 6.30
C SER A 308 0.88 -10.50 5.82
N ARG A 309 1.42 -11.35 6.69
CA ARG A 309 2.02 -12.63 6.31
C ARG A 309 1.07 -13.54 5.51
N PRO A 310 -0.24 -13.66 5.82
CA PRO A 310 -1.15 -14.44 5.00
C PRO A 310 -1.21 -13.94 3.54
N SER A 311 -1.17 -12.63 3.33
CA SER A 311 -1.23 -11.97 2.02
C SER A 311 0.11 -11.95 1.29
N PHE A 312 1.21 -11.57 1.96
CA PHE A 312 2.56 -11.53 1.38
C PHE A 312 3.11 -12.91 1.02
N MET A 313 2.49 -13.97 1.55
CA MET A 313 2.78 -15.36 1.16
C MET A 313 1.77 -15.96 0.18
N SER A 314 0.67 -15.27 -0.17
CA SER A 314 -0.36 -15.80 -1.06
C SER A 314 -0.23 -15.36 -2.52
N LEU A 315 0.53 -14.28 -2.77
CA LEU A 315 0.80 -13.72 -4.10
C LEU A 315 2.10 -12.89 -4.09
N PRO A 316 2.66 -12.54 -5.25
CA PRO A 316 3.81 -11.65 -5.32
C PRO A 316 3.41 -10.17 -5.12
N VAL A 317 4.23 -9.44 -4.38
CA VAL A 317 4.12 -7.99 -4.16
C VAL A 317 5.07 -7.26 -5.11
N VAL A 318 4.52 -6.31 -5.87
CA VAL A 318 5.25 -5.33 -6.66
C VAL A 318 5.41 -4.10 -5.79
N ALA A 319 6.62 -3.88 -5.28
CA ALA A 319 6.89 -2.85 -4.27
C ALA A 319 7.59 -1.65 -4.90
N ALA A 320 7.00 -0.47 -4.73
CA ALA A 320 7.68 0.81 -4.90
C ALA A 320 8.13 1.35 -3.55
N ALA A 321 9.15 2.20 -3.54
CA ALA A 321 9.56 2.91 -2.34
C ALA A 321 8.85 4.25 -2.27
N GLY A 322 8.42 4.64 -1.07
CA GLY A 322 8.01 6.00 -0.74
C GLY A 322 9.02 6.71 0.14
N ASN A 323 8.79 7.98 0.44
CA ASN A 323 9.75 8.78 1.21
C ASN A 323 9.91 8.30 2.66
N HIS A 324 8.87 7.74 3.28
CA HIS A 324 8.97 7.20 4.63
C HIS A 324 9.83 5.94 4.72
N ASP A 325 9.99 5.22 3.61
CA ASP A 325 10.83 4.01 3.52
C ASP A 325 12.36 4.29 3.53
N GLU A 326 12.76 5.55 3.69
CA GLU A 326 14.16 5.98 3.92
C GLU A 326 14.34 6.86 5.16
N TYR A 327 13.31 7.10 5.97
CA TYR A 327 13.40 7.99 7.12
C TYR A 327 14.15 7.37 8.31
N ALA A 328 15.00 8.18 8.93
CA ALA A 328 15.60 7.90 10.22
C ALA A 328 14.63 8.26 11.35
N LEU A 329 14.84 7.73 12.55
CA LEU A 329 13.99 8.03 13.70
C LEU A 329 14.05 9.50 14.11
N ASN A 330 15.22 10.12 14.01
CA ASN A 330 15.33 11.57 14.14
C ASN A 330 15.29 12.19 12.74
N GLU A 331 14.43 13.17 12.53
CA GLU A 331 14.27 13.82 11.22
C GLU A 331 15.53 14.55 10.74
N GLU A 332 16.40 14.96 11.66
CA GLU A 332 17.70 15.59 11.40
C GLU A 332 18.77 14.60 10.93
N ASP A 333 18.58 13.29 11.18
CA ASP A 333 19.53 12.26 10.78
C ASP A 333 19.45 12.01 9.25
N GLU A 334 20.57 11.56 8.67
CA GLU A 334 20.64 11.25 7.25
C GLU A 334 19.64 10.15 6.85
N LYS A 335 19.08 10.29 5.63
CA LYS A 335 18.18 9.29 5.06
C LYS A 335 18.87 7.95 4.87
N LEU A 336 18.17 6.86 5.20
CA LEU A 336 18.66 5.49 5.13
C LEU A 336 18.41 4.89 3.74
N LEU A 337 19.21 5.32 2.76
CA LEU A 337 18.99 5.08 1.34
C LEU A 337 18.84 3.61 0.90
N THR A 338 19.26 2.63 1.73
CA THR A 338 19.18 1.20 1.38
C THR A 338 18.13 0.43 2.16
N LYS A 339 17.45 1.06 3.13
CA LYS A 339 16.64 0.37 4.15
C LYS A 339 15.42 -0.33 3.55
N PHE A 340 14.65 0.35 2.70
CA PHE A 340 13.61 -0.27 1.86
C PHE A 340 14.12 -1.53 1.15
N ASN A 341 15.28 -1.42 0.49
CA ASN A 341 15.87 -2.48 -0.29
C ASN A 341 16.43 -3.64 0.52
N GLU A 342 16.46 -3.59 1.86
CA GLU A 342 16.75 -4.75 2.70
C GLU A 342 15.54 -5.68 2.77
N HIS A 343 14.32 -5.13 2.73
CA HIS A 343 13.08 -5.85 2.97
C HIS A 343 12.48 -6.51 1.72
N VAL A 344 12.70 -5.92 0.53
CA VAL A 344 12.14 -6.43 -0.73
C VAL A 344 13.18 -7.11 -1.62
N ASN A 345 12.77 -8.08 -2.45
CA ASN A 345 13.63 -8.74 -3.43
C ASN A 345 13.12 -8.53 -4.87
N VAL A 346 13.09 -7.27 -5.30
CA VAL A 346 12.69 -6.83 -6.65
C VAL A 346 13.88 -6.83 -7.63
N PRO A 347 13.66 -6.80 -8.96
CA PRO A 347 14.74 -6.58 -9.91
C PRO A 347 15.39 -5.23 -9.65
N LYS A 348 16.67 -5.12 -9.99
CA LYS A 348 17.39 -3.85 -9.97
C LYS A 348 17.96 -3.61 -11.34
N GLU A 349 17.56 -2.51 -11.97
CA GLU A 349 18.14 -2.11 -13.25
C GLU A 349 19.62 -1.71 -13.08
N ASN A 350 19.98 -1.11 -11.94
CA ASN A 350 21.34 -0.75 -11.62
C ASN A 350 21.68 -1.04 -10.14
N ASP A 351 22.96 -0.94 -9.81
CA ASP A 351 23.45 -1.11 -8.44
C ASP A 351 23.34 0.17 -7.59
N GLU A 352 22.96 1.31 -8.20
CA GLU A 352 22.81 2.59 -7.49
C GLU A 352 21.45 2.62 -6.78
N VAL A 353 21.48 2.53 -5.44
CA VAL A 353 20.28 2.58 -4.60
C VAL A 353 20.18 3.95 -3.94
N ASN A 354 19.10 4.67 -4.21
CA ASN A 354 18.83 6.00 -3.66
C ASN A 354 17.42 6.06 -3.06
N GLY A 355 17.27 5.47 -1.86
CA GLY A 355 15.99 5.40 -1.16
C GLY A 355 14.98 4.43 -1.76
N GLY A 356 15.41 3.58 -2.70
CA GLY A 356 14.52 2.68 -3.43
C GLY A 356 15.16 2.07 -4.67
N SER A 357 14.41 1.18 -5.33
CA SER A 357 14.75 0.64 -6.67
C SER A 357 13.70 1.01 -7.69
N TYR A 358 14.13 1.22 -8.93
CA TYR A 358 13.28 1.31 -10.10
C TYR A 358 13.52 0.10 -11.00
N TYR A 359 12.45 -0.39 -11.64
CA TYR A 359 12.47 -1.62 -12.45
C TYR A 359 11.18 -1.73 -13.27
N SER A 360 11.15 -2.68 -14.20
CA SER A 360 9.94 -3.01 -14.95
C SER A 360 9.80 -4.51 -15.16
N PHE A 361 8.61 -4.95 -15.57
CA PHE A 361 8.32 -6.31 -15.98
C PHE A 361 7.10 -6.36 -16.91
N ASP A 362 7.06 -7.40 -17.75
CA ASP A 362 5.91 -7.66 -18.62
C ASP A 362 4.99 -8.72 -17.99
N TYR A 363 3.71 -8.40 -17.83
CA TYR A 363 2.68 -9.33 -17.39
C TYR A 363 1.58 -9.45 -18.44
N ASN A 364 1.48 -10.60 -19.09
CA ASN A 364 0.50 -10.92 -20.14
C ASN A 364 0.32 -9.84 -21.23
N GLY A 365 1.37 -9.07 -21.54
CA GLY A 365 1.35 -8.01 -22.55
C GLY A 365 1.09 -6.60 -22.01
N ALA A 366 0.90 -6.44 -20.71
CA ALA A 366 1.04 -5.15 -20.03
C ALA A 366 2.49 -4.99 -19.56
N HIS A 367 3.07 -3.83 -19.82
CA HIS A 367 4.37 -3.44 -19.33
C HIS A 367 4.20 -2.57 -18.09
N MET A 368 4.69 -3.07 -16.96
CA MET A 368 4.58 -2.43 -15.65
C MET A 368 5.91 -1.76 -15.32
N VAL A 369 5.90 -0.45 -15.07
CA VAL A 369 7.10 0.33 -14.75
C VAL A 369 6.98 0.84 -13.32
N VAL A 370 7.98 0.58 -12.49
CA VAL A 370 8.07 1.11 -11.12
C VAL A 370 9.19 2.15 -11.10
N ALA A 371 8.83 3.42 -10.97
CA ALA A 371 9.78 4.51 -10.78
C ALA A 371 10.11 4.70 -9.28
N ASN A 372 11.32 5.16 -9.00
CA ASN A 372 11.78 5.56 -7.69
C ASN A 372 11.85 7.08 -7.59
N THR A 373 10.85 7.69 -6.96
CA THR A 373 10.76 9.15 -6.74
C THR A 373 11.65 9.65 -5.60
N ASN A 374 12.32 8.76 -4.85
CA ASN A 374 13.36 9.14 -3.89
C ASN A 374 14.69 9.45 -4.56
N ASP A 375 14.84 9.16 -5.86
CA ASP A 375 16.01 9.51 -6.65
C ASP A 375 16.09 11.02 -7.01
N ASN A 376 15.53 11.87 -6.16
CA ASN A 376 15.41 13.32 -6.32
C ASN A 376 16.50 14.11 -5.57
N LYS A 377 17.35 13.41 -4.80
CA LYS A 377 18.42 13.98 -3.97
C LYS A 377 19.64 14.40 -4.78
N LYS A 378 20.38 15.37 -4.26
CA LYS A 378 21.63 15.85 -4.88
C LYS A 378 22.66 14.72 -5.01
N SER A 379 23.09 14.45 -6.23
CA SER A 379 24.10 13.42 -6.51
C SER A 379 24.91 13.76 -7.76
N LYS A 380 25.87 12.90 -8.12
CA LYS A 380 26.57 13.01 -9.41
C LYS A 380 25.62 12.84 -10.60
N ASP A 381 24.58 12.03 -10.44
CA ASP A 381 23.59 11.78 -11.49
C ASP A 381 22.45 12.81 -11.50
N ASN A 382 22.21 13.44 -10.34
CA ASN A 382 21.19 14.47 -10.15
C ASN A 382 21.75 15.72 -9.45
N PRO A 383 22.67 16.48 -10.10
CA PRO A 383 23.36 17.60 -9.45
C PRO A 383 22.44 18.80 -9.14
N ASP A 384 21.34 18.92 -9.88
CA ASP A 384 20.36 20.02 -9.78
C ASP A 384 19.10 19.63 -9.00
N GLU A 385 19.09 18.45 -8.35
CA GLU A 385 17.96 17.96 -7.54
C GLU A 385 16.63 17.98 -8.32
N LYS A 386 16.68 17.46 -9.55
CA LYS A 386 15.53 17.26 -10.44
C LYS A 386 14.58 16.20 -9.89
N ALA A 387 13.44 16.04 -10.57
CA ALA A 387 12.41 15.04 -10.23
C ALA A 387 12.96 13.65 -9.89
N ILE A 388 13.86 13.14 -10.74
CA ILE A 388 14.59 11.88 -10.59
C ILE A 388 15.97 12.01 -11.25
N GLY A 389 16.87 11.06 -10.98
CA GLY A 389 18.19 10.98 -11.59
C GLY A 389 18.14 10.87 -13.11
N LYS A 390 19.14 11.44 -13.78
CA LYS A 390 19.24 11.43 -15.24
C LYS A 390 19.27 10.01 -15.79
N LYS A 391 19.98 9.07 -15.14
CA LYS A 391 20.02 7.66 -15.57
C LYS A 391 18.64 7.01 -15.51
N GLN A 392 17.89 7.26 -14.43
CA GLN A 392 16.55 6.71 -14.27
C GLN A 392 15.59 7.26 -15.34
N MET A 393 15.60 8.58 -15.55
CA MET A 393 14.79 9.23 -16.58
C MET A 393 15.06 8.67 -17.98
N GLU A 394 16.33 8.54 -18.38
CA GLU A 394 16.70 7.96 -19.68
C GLU A 394 16.36 6.47 -19.78
N TRP A 395 16.48 5.73 -18.67
CA TRP A 395 16.06 4.34 -18.60
C TRP A 395 14.55 4.19 -18.83
N ILE A 396 13.70 4.95 -18.13
CA ILE A 396 12.23 4.91 -18.30
C ILE A 396 11.85 5.12 -19.78
N LYS A 397 12.42 6.14 -20.42
CA LYS A 397 12.16 6.44 -21.84
C LYS A 397 12.53 5.28 -22.75
N LYS A 398 13.70 4.69 -22.53
CA LYS A 398 14.21 3.58 -23.35
C LYS A 398 13.41 2.31 -23.12
N ASP A 399 13.08 2.02 -21.87
CA ASP A 399 12.37 0.81 -21.44
C ASP A 399 10.95 0.77 -22.01
N ILE A 400 10.18 1.86 -21.83
CA ILE A 400 8.82 1.95 -22.36
C ILE A 400 8.80 1.90 -23.89
N LYS A 401 9.72 2.59 -24.58
CA LYS A 401 9.85 2.51 -26.04
C LYS A 401 10.11 1.08 -26.49
N LYS A 402 11.06 0.39 -25.85
CA LYS A 402 11.38 -1.01 -26.15
C LYS A 402 10.19 -1.92 -25.89
N ALA A 403 9.44 -1.71 -24.82
CA ALA A 403 8.23 -2.48 -24.52
C ALA A 403 7.16 -2.27 -25.60
N ARG A 404 6.93 -1.04 -26.04
CA ARG A 404 6.02 -0.71 -27.15
C ARG A 404 6.46 -1.35 -28.47
N ASP A 405 7.75 -1.32 -28.78
CA ASP A 405 8.33 -1.98 -29.96
C ASP A 405 8.16 -3.51 -29.90
N ASN A 406 8.26 -4.10 -28.71
CA ASN A 406 7.96 -5.51 -28.46
C ASN A 406 6.45 -5.81 -28.42
N GLY A 407 5.61 -4.79 -28.64
CA GLY A 407 4.18 -4.90 -28.76
C GLY A 407 3.42 -4.88 -27.44
N ALA A 408 3.96 -4.31 -26.36
CA ALA A 408 3.22 -4.07 -25.12
C ALA A 408 1.89 -3.34 -25.44
N ASN A 409 0.79 -3.94 -25.02
CA ASN A 409 -0.54 -3.39 -25.26
C ASN A 409 -0.87 -2.30 -24.26
N TRP A 410 -0.51 -2.51 -23.00
CA TRP A 410 -0.70 -1.58 -21.90
C TRP A 410 0.65 -1.15 -21.34
N VAL A 411 0.81 0.12 -20.98
CA VAL A 411 1.93 0.63 -20.19
C VAL A 411 1.36 1.28 -18.95
N VAL A 412 1.71 0.73 -17.78
CA VAL A 412 1.29 1.24 -16.48
C VAL A 412 2.53 1.73 -15.75
N LEU A 413 2.60 3.04 -15.51
CA LEU A 413 3.67 3.67 -14.75
C LEU A 413 3.24 3.81 -13.30
N ASN A 414 4.05 3.31 -12.38
CA ASN A 414 3.88 3.49 -10.97
C ASN A 414 4.93 4.46 -10.42
N LEU A 415 4.50 5.38 -9.56
CA LEU A 415 5.35 6.33 -8.84
C LEU A 415 4.72 6.64 -7.48
N HIS A 416 5.53 6.93 -6.46
CA HIS A 416 4.97 7.21 -5.14
C HIS A 416 4.41 8.63 -5.05
N LYS A 417 5.21 9.66 -5.34
CA LYS A 417 4.83 11.08 -5.19
C LYS A 417 3.90 11.59 -6.31
N PRO A 418 2.62 11.94 -6.02
CA PRO A 418 1.58 12.11 -7.02
C PRO A 418 1.73 13.40 -7.82
N MET A 419 1.63 13.31 -9.14
CA MET A 419 1.53 14.48 -10.02
C MET A 419 0.16 15.15 -9.94
N TYR A 420 -0.91 14.39 -9.71
CA TYR A 420 -2.27 14.93 -9.58
C TYR A 420 -2.96 14.29 -8.39
N SER A 421 -3.29 15.12 -7.42
CA SER A 421 -3.94 14.73 -6.15
C SER A 421 -4.76 15.90 -5.59
N LYS A 422 -5.78 15.58 -4.79
CA LYS A 422 -6.59 16.57 -4.10
C LYS A 422 -6.02 17.05 -2.76
N SER A 423 -4.91 16.46 -2.31
CA SER A 423 -4.17 16.92 -1.13
C SER A 423 -3.19 18.04 -1.47
N TYR A 424 -2.84 18.83 -0.47
CA TYR A 424 -2.04 20.05 -0.60
C TYR A 424 -0.65 19.83 -1.21
N HIS A 425 -0.04 18.65 -1.00
CA HIS A 425 1.29 18.32 -1.52
C HIS A 425 1.40 18.57 -3.02
N ALA A 426 0.31 18.34 -3.77
CA ALA A 426 0.29 18.54 -5.20
C ALA A 426 0.65 19.98 -5.63
N LEU A 427 0.21 21.02 -4.93
CA LEU A 427 0.52 22.42 -5.30
C LEU A 427 1.44 23.13 -4.30
N SER A 428 1.75 22.53 -3.16
CA SER A 428 2.69 23.10 -2.17
C SER A 428 4.11 22.58 -2.35
N ASP A 429 4.30 21.27 -2.55
CA ASP A 429 5.61 20.64 -2.40
C ASP A 429 6.47 20.78 -3.67
N GLU A 430 7.71 21.25 -3.50
CA GLU A 430 8.60 21.57 -4.62
C GLU A 430 9.07 20.34 -5.39
N ASP A 431 9.31 19.22 -4.71
CA ASP A 431 9.70 17.97 -5.37
C ASP A 431 8.53 17.35 -6.16
N VAL A 432 7.31 17.40 -5.64
CA VAL A 432 6.09 17.01 -6.37
C VAL A 432 5.88 17.88 -7.62
N LYS A 433 6.07 19.20 -7.50
CA LYS A 433 6.04 20.12 -8.66
C LYS A 433 7.10 19.78 -9.71
N LYS A 434 8.32 19.42 -9.29
CA LYS A 434 9.38 18.97 -10.21
C LYS A 434 8.99 17.70 -10.94
N ILE A 435 8.44 16.71 -10.26
CA ILE A 435 7.93 15.47 -10.88
C ILE A 435 6.90 15.81 -11.95
N ARG A 436 5.87 16.61 -11.62
CA ARG A 436 4.88 17.06 -12.61
C ARG A 436 5.51 17.79 -13.77
N LYS A 437 6.47 18.69 -13.52
CA LYS A 437 7.12 19.49 -14.56
C LYS A 437 7.96 18.66 -15.52
N GLU A 438 8.61 17.61 -15.04
CA GLU A 438 9.59 16.86 -15.83
C GLU A 438 9.02 15.58 -16.45
N LEU A 439 8.07 14.91 -15.79
CA LEU A 439 7.56 13.61 -16.25
C LEU A 439 6.30 13.73 -17.11
N THR A 440 5.44 14.74 -16.92
CA THR A 440 4.14 14.81 -17.65
C THR A 440 4.31 14.78 -19.17
N LYS A 441 5.29 15.52 -19.70
CA LYS A 441 5.62 15.46 -21.13
C LYS A 441 6.07 14.08 -21.57
N GLU A 442 6.96 13.46 -20.80
CA GLU A 442 7.53 12.15 -21.15
C GLU A 442 6.46 11.06 -21.12
N ILE A 443 5.55 11.11 -20.15
CA ILE A 443 4.41 10.19 -20.03
C ILE A 443 3.50 10.27 -21.26
N ASP A 444 3.20 11.48 -21.73
CA ASP A 444 2.40 11.71 -22.94
C ASP A 444 3.15 11.25 -24.21
N ASP A 445 4.42 11.63 -24.37
CA ASP A 445 5.27 11.22 -25.50
C ASP A 445 5.46 9.69 -25.59
N LEU A 446 5.44 8.99 -24.45
CA LEU A 446 5.64 7.55 -24.33
C LEU A 446 4.33 6.75 -24.41
N ASP A 447 3.18 7.42 -24.60
CA ASP A 447 1.85 6.79 -24.68
C ASP A 447 1.57 5.94 -23.43
N VAL A 448 1.84 6.45 -22.23
CA VAL A 448 1.52 5.74 -20.97
C VAL A 448 0.01 5.72 -20.78
N ASP A 449 -0.55 4.56 -20.41
CA ASP A 449 -2.00 4.40 -20.30
C ASP A 449 -2.53 4.81 -18.93
N LEU A 450 -1.84 4.34 -17.87
CA LEU A 450 -2.19 4.60 -16.49
C LEU A 450 -0.96 5.04 -15.70
N VAL A 451 -1.19 5.97 -14.79
CA VAL A 451 -0.23 6.38 -13.78
C VAL A 451 -0.78 6.07 -12.40
N LEU A 452 -0.15 5.15 -11.68
CA LEU A 452 -0.53 4.74 -10.32
C LEU A 452 0.31 5.51 -9.31
N GLN A 453 -0.35 6.07 -8.30
CA GLN A 453 0.24 7.01 -7.34
C GLN A 453 -0.06 6.61 -5.88
N GLY A 454 0.76 7.10 -4.94
CA GLY A 454 0.56 7.01 -3.48
C GLY A 454 0.75 8.35 -2.79
N HIS A 455 1.38 8.36 -1.61
CA HIS A 455 1.82 9.52 -0.80
C HIS A 455 0.70 10.35 -0.18
N ASP A 456 -0.27 10.74 -1.00
CA ASP A 456 -1.38 11.59 -0.57
C ASP A 456 -2.56 10.75 -0.12
N HIS A 457 -3.00 10.96 1.11
CA HIS A 457 -4.06 10.17 1.74
C HIS A 457 -5.42 10.79 1.49
N VAL A 458 -5.74 10.91 0.20
CA VAL A 458 -7.06 11.27 -0.34
C VAL A 458 -7.34 10.44 -1.59
N LEU A 459 -8.61 10.21 -1.91
CA LEU A 459 -8.98 9.52 -3.13
C LEU A 459 -8.99 10.50 -4.31
N SER A 460 -8.21 10.21 -5.35
CA SER A 460 -8.14 11.04 -6.55
C SER A 460 -8.05 10.21 -7.83
N ARG A 461 -8.90 10.53 -8.80
CA ARG A 461 -8.82 10.02 -10.17
C ARG A 461 -9.04 11.13 -11.18
N THR A 462 -8.13 11.21 -12.15
CA THR A 462 -8.25 12.18 -13.25
C THR A 462 -9.16 11.68 -14.37
N HIS A 463 -9.58 12.60 -15.23
CA HIS A 463 -9.87 12.28 -16.63
C HIS A 463 -8.58 11.82 -17.34
N PRO A 464 -8.64 11.28 -18.58
CA PRO A 464 -7.46 11.18 -19.42
C PRO A 464 -6.88 12.59 -19.62
N LEU A 465 -5.58 12.76 -19.33
CA LEU A 465 -4.90 14.05 -19.38
C LEU A 465 -3.82 14.07 -20.45
N GLU A 466 -3.85 15.10 -21.29
CA GLU A 466 -2.77 15.41 -22.25
C GLU A 466 -1.83 16.45 -21.64
N HIS A 467 -0.54 16.34 -21.95
CA HIS A 467 0.43 17.35 -21.51
C HIS A 467 0.21 18.68 -22.23
N THR A 468 0.41 19.79 -21.51
CA THR A 468 0.35 21.15 -22.08
C THR A 468 1.57 21.97 -21.69
N SER A 469 2.37 22.34 -22.69
CA SER A 469 3.65 23.04 -22.48
C SER A 469 3.55 24.57 -22.51
N THR A 470 2.35 25.15 -22.54
CA THR A 470 2.21 26.60 -22.76
C THR A 470 2.63 27.36 -21.51
N LYS A 471 3.23 28.55 -21.67
CA LYS A 471 3.63 29.46 -20.58
C LYS A 471 2.52 29.83 -19.59
N ASN A 472 1.27 29.44 -19.86
CA ASN A 472 0.08 29.71 -19.07
C ASN A 472 -0.57 28.42 -18.53
N SER A 473 0.08 27.26 -18.63
CA SER A 473 -0.42 26.02 -18.03
C SER A 473 -0.05 26.00 -16.54
N PHE A 474 -1.06 26.02 -15.68
CA PHE A 474 -0.90 26.02 -14.23
C PHE A 474 -0.25 24.71 -13.73
N VAL A 475 -0.64 23.58 -14.33
CA VAL A 475 -0.27 22.22 -13.89
C VAL A 475 0.12 21.29 -15.05
N ASN A 476 0.63 21.84 -16.14
CA ASN A 476 1.18 21.13 -17.31
C ASN A 476 0.26 20.08 -17.94
N ALA A 477 -1.04 20.14 -17.71
CA ALA A 477 -2.01 19.22 -18.28
C ALA A 477 -3.35 19.89 -18.57
N LYS A 478 -4.09 19.29 -19.50
CA LYS A 478 -5.51 19.57 -19.73
C LYS A 478 -6.25 18.23 -19.84
N LYS A 479 -7.53 18.26 -19.51
CA LYS A 479 -8.45 17.16 -19.80
C LYS A 479 -8.52 16.89 -21.31
N GLU A 480 -8.36 15.64 -21.71
CA GLU A 480 -8.66 15.16 -23.06
C GLU A 480 -10.18 15.07 -23.25
N ASP A 481 -10.66 15.48 -24.43
CA ASP A 481 -12.03 15.23 -24.87
C ASP A 481 -12.15 13.83 -25.51
N THR A 482 -11.95 12.79 -24.70
CA THR A 482 -12.04 11.40 -25.18
C THR A 482 -13.49 10.97 -25.32
N LYS A 483 -13.83 10.38 -26.48
CA LYS A 483 -15.12 9.70 -26.69
C LYS A 483 -15.31 8.59 -25.67
N GLN A 484 -16.51 8.52 -25.11
CA GLN A 484 -16.90 7.49 -24.16
C GLN A 484 -18.07 6.66 -24.69
N PHE A 485 -18.18 5.42 -24.24
CA PHE A 485 -19.34 4.56 -24.47
C PHE A 485 -19.60 3.69 -23.24
N VAL A 486 -20.82 3.21 -23.11
CA VAL A 486 -21.20 2.25 -22.04
C VAL A 486 -21.08 0.85 -22.62
N GLY A 487 -20.31 -0.02 -21.97
CA GLY A 487 -20.16 -1.42 -22.33
C GLY A 487 -21.36 -2.26 -21.88
N ASP A 488 -21.42 -3.52 -22.34
CA ASP A 488 -22.49 -4.47 -21.97
C ASP A 488 -22.50 -4.82 -20.47
N ASP A 489 -21.39 -4.55 -19.78
CA ASP A 489 -21.21 -4.66 -18.34
C ASP A 489 -21.65 -3.40 -17.56
N ASN A 490 -22.28 -2.44 -18.25
CA ASN A 490 -22.68 -1.12 -17.75
C ASN A 490 -21.52 -0.22 -17.28
N VAL A 491 -20.28 -0.56 -17.63
CA VAL A 491 -19.10 0.29 -17.34
C VAL A 491 -18.94 1.34 -18.43
N THR A 492 -18.60 2.57 -18.04
CA THR A 492 -18.24 3.61 -19.01
C THR A 492 -16.77 3.48 -19.40
N TYR A 493 -16.51 3.31 -20.69
CA TYR A 493 -15.18 3.16 -21.27
C TYR A 493 -14.73 4.44 -21.97
N TYR A 494 -13.49 4.84 -21.74
CA TYR A 494 -12.75 5.74 -22.62
C TYR A 494 -12.35 4.98 -23.89
N ASN A 495 -12.79 5.47 -25.05
CA ASN A 495 -12.47 4.87 -26.34
C ASN A 495 -11.12 5.39 -26.84
N ASN A 496 -10.09 4.57 -26.64
CA ASN A 496 -8.73 4.77 -27.11
C ASN A 496 -8.19 6.19 -26.82
N PRO A 497 -8.16 6.62 -25.53
CA PRO A 497 -7.59 7.91 -25.14
C PRO A 497 -6.13 8.02 -25.58
N LYS A 498 -5.66 9.26 -25.70
CA LYS A 498 -4.25 9.59 -25.95
C LYS A 498 -3.51 9.96 -24.67
N GLY A 499 -4.18 10.67 -23.78
CA GLY A 499 -3.69 11.02 -22.47
C GLY A 499 -3.80 9.88 -21.47
N SER A 500 -3.03 9.98 -20.39
CA SER A 500 -3.02 9.00 -19.30
C SER A 500 -4.08 9.31 -18.25
N VAL A 501 -4.60 8.27 -17.59
CA VAL A 501 -5.40 8.42 -16.37
C VAL A 501 -4.51 8.21 -15.14
N TYR A 502 -4.62 9.12 -14.18
CA TYR A 502 -3.86 9.09 -12.92
C TYR A 502 -4.78 8.61 -11.80
N VAL A 503 -4.35 7.59 -11.06
CA VAL A 503 -5.13 6.94 -10.01
C VAL A 503 -4.35 6.95 -8.71
N LEU A 504 -4.97 7.55 -7.68
CA LEU A 504 -4.54 7.56 -6.30
C LEU A 504 -5.72 7.02 -5.46
N PRO A 505 -5.64 5.80 -4.92
CA PRO A 505 -6.79 5.19 -4.26
C PRO A 505 -7.17 5.83 -2.92
N ASN A 506 -6.35 6.72 -2.34
CA ASN A 506 -6.24 7.07 -0.91
C ASN A 506 -5.11 6.25 -0.23
N THR A 507 -5.32 5.73 0.97
CA THR A 507 -4.36 4.97 1.78
C THR A 507 -4.92 3.59 2.13
N GLY A 508 -4.02 2.64 2.39
CA GLY A 508 -4.32 1.36 3.02
C GLY A 508 -4.11 1.36 4.53
N GLY A 509 -3.51 2.41 5.10
CA GLY A 509 -3.30 2.61 6.53
C GLY A 509 -4.37 3.49 7.19
N THR A 510 -4.10 4.03 8.38
CA THR A 510 -5.08 4.82 9.14
C THR A 510 -4.83 6.33 9.09
N LYS A 511 -3.75 6.77 8.43
CA LYS A 511 -3.45 8.19 8.23
C LYS A 511 -4.24 8.77 7.08
N GLU A 512 -4.72 9.99 7.23
CA GLU A 512 -5.58 10.64 6.25
C GLU A 512 -5.35 12.16 6.18
N TYR A 513 -5.72 12.77 5.06
CA TYR A 513 -5.56 14.20 4.81
C TYR A 513 -6.88 14.90 4.44
N ASP A 514 -6.91 16.22 4.61
CA ASP A 514 -7.97 17.06 4.03
C ASP A 514 -7.83 17.09 2.50
N SER A 515 -8.94 16.88 1.80
CA SER A 515 -9.04 17.10 0.34
C SER A 515 -9.18 18.60 0.07
N ILE A 516 -8.14 19.37 0.42
CA ILE A 516 -8.24 20.83 0.55
C ILE A 516 -8.72 21.52 -0.75
N TYR A 517 -8.44 20.93 -1.92
CA TYR A 517 -8.84 21.51 -3.20
C TYR A 517 -10.32 21.31 -3.55
N ASP A 518 -11.05 20.51 -2.78
CA ASP A 518 -12.51 20.43 -2.85
C ASP A 518 -13.20 21.48 -1.95
N ARG A 519 -12.41 22.26 -1.18
CA ARG A 519 -12.89 23.31 -0.27
C ARG A 519 -12.81 24.69 -0.94
N SER A 520 -13.38 25.70 -0.27
CA SER A 520 -13.31 27.08 -0.75
C SER A 520 -11.87 27.60 -0.76
N LEU A 521 -11.58 28.56 -1.64
CA LEU A 521 -10.29 29.23 -1.68
C LEU A 521 -9.93 29.90 -0.34
N GLU A 522 -10.92 30.39 0.41
CA GLU A 522 -10.74 30.92 1.75
C GLU A 522 -10.23 29.86 2.73
N HIS A 523 -10.80 28.65 2.70
CA HIS A 523 -10.34 27.52 3.51
C HIS A 523 -8.91 27.14 3.17
N ILE A 524 -8.61 26.97 1.87
CA ILE A 524 -7.25 26.64 1.39
C ILE A 524 -6.24 27.65 1.93
N LYS A 525 -6.50 28.95 1.77
CA LYS A 525 -5.57 30.00 2.24
C LYS A 525 -5.46 30.09 3.76
N LYS A 526 -6.51 29.70 4.48
CA LYS A 526 -6.51 29.64 5.94
C LYS A 526 -5.63 28.49 6.44
N VAL A 527 -5.81 27.28 5.90
CA VAL A 527 -5.09 26.08 6.38
C VAL A 527 -3.71 25.93 5.76
N ARG A 528 -3.47 26.54 4.59
CA ARG A 528 -2.21 26.60 3.82
C ARG A 528 -1.88 28.02 3.32
N PRO A 529 -1.34 28.90 4.17
CA PRO A 529 -0.99 30.27 3.80
C PRO A 529 0.01 30.40 2.63
N GLU A 530 0.85 29.39 2.41
CA GLU A 530 1.79 29.33 1.28
C GLU A 530 1.08 29.24 -0.08
N LEU A 531 -0.20 28.87 -0.10
CA LEU A 531 -1.08 28.87 -1.27
C LEU A 531 -1.88 30.17 -1.42
N SER A 532 -1.50 31.24 -0.72
CA SER A 532 -2.16 32.57 -0.82
C SER A 532 -2.16 33.16 -2.23
N TRP A 533 -1.23 32.73 -3.09
CA TRP A 533 -1.15 33.09 -4.51
C TRP A 533 -2.22 32.42 -5.39
N LEU A 534 -2.84 31.32 -4.94
CA LEU A 534 -3.82 30.58 -5.72
C LEU A 534 -5.06 31.45 -6.01
N THR A 535 -5.52 31.44 -7.25
CA THR A 535 -6.76 32.13 -7.66
C THR A 535 -7.91 31.14 -7.82
N GLU A 536 -9.15 31.64 -7.79
CA GLU A 536 -10.34 30.81 -8.02
C GLU A 536 -10.27 30.10 -9.38
N LYS A 537 -9.79 30.81 -10.41
CA LYS A 537 -9.61 30.25 -11.75
C LYS A 537 -8.59 29.11 -11.79
N ASP A 538 -7.49 29.22 -11.03
CA ASP A 538 -6.49 28.16 -10.96
C ASP A 538 -7.06 26.92 -10.25
N LEU A 539 -7.82 27.13 -9.17
CA LEU A 539 -8.50 26.07 -8.43
C LEU A 539 -9.56 25.36 -9.29
N GLU A 540 -10.43 26.13 -9.96
CA GLU A 540 -11.42 25.59 -10.91
C GLU A 540 -10.75 24.79 -12.03
N HIS A 541 -9.67 25.32 -12.61
CA HIS A 541 -8.92 24.62 -13.64
C HIS A 541 -8.30 23.32 -13.10
N TYR A 542 -7.67 23.35 -11.93
CA TYR A 542 -7.11 22.16 -11.29
C TYR A 542 -8.18 21.11 -11.04
N ASN A 543 -9.32 21.51 -10.46
CA ASN A 543 -10.43 20.63 -10.18
C ASN A 543 -11.05 20.04 -11.45
N SER A 544 -11.03 20.76 -12.57
CA SER A 544 -11.54 20.28 -13.86
C SER A 544 -10.78 19.07 -14.43
N LEU A 545 -9.56 18.81 -13.94
CA LEU A 545 -8.76 17.64 -14.33
C LEU A 545 -9.28 16.34 -13.70
N PHE A 546 -10.00 16.44 -12.59
CA PHE A 546 -10.43 15.29 -11.81
C PHE A 546 -11.84 14.85 -12.21
N LYS A 547 -11.99 13.55 -12.41
CA LYS A 547 -13.31 12.93 -12.49
C LYS A 547 -13.81 12.56 -11.10
N VAL A 548 -12.89 12.16 -10.21
CA VAL A 548 -13.17 11.90 -8.81
C VAL A 548 -12.10 12.56 -7.95
N GLY A 549 -12.54 13.27 -6.92
CA GLY A 549 -11.74 13.81 -5.84
C GLY A 549 -12.58 13.74 -4.58
N LYS A 550 -12.08 13.06 -3.55
CA LYS A 550 -12.84 12.83 -2.32
C LYS A 550 -11.90 12.69 -1.14
N GLN A 551 -12.32 13.22 -0.01
CA GLN A 551 -11.83 12.86 1.32
C GLN A 551 -12.64 11.66 1.84
N PRO A 552 -12.09 10.42 1.89
CA PRO A 552 -12.90 9.25 2.23
C PRO A 552 -13.42 9.25 3.67
N GLN A 553 -12.61 9.75 4.62
CA GLN A 553 -13.00 9.92 6.02
C GLN A 553 -13.64 11.29 6.26
N GLU A 554 -14.78 11.30 6.96
CA GLU A 554 -15.40 12.52 7.47
C GLU A 554 -15.03 12.71 8.95
N THR A 555 -14.37 13.82 9.28
CA THR A 555 -13.97 14.16 10.66
C THR A 555 -13.84 15.67 10.82
N ASP A 556 -14.12 16.16 12.04
CA ASP A 556 -13.96 17.57 12.42
C ASP A 556 -12.48 18.00 12.46
N ALA A 557 -11.53 17.05 12.48
CA ALA A 557 -10.09 17.33 12.47
C ALA A 557 -9.64 18.18 11.27
N PHE A 558 -10.40 18.13 10.17
CA PHE A 558 -10.12 18.86 8.92
C PHE A 558 -10.85 20.19 8.77
N LYS A 559 -11.69 20.55 9.74
CA LYS A 559 -12.49 21.78 9.66
C LYS A 559 -11.61 23.03 9.63
N ASP A 560 -10.53 23.03 10.40
CA ASP A 560 -9.66 24.18 10.61
C ASP A 560 -8.16 23.84 10.45
N SER A 561 -7.82 22.63 10.00
CA SER A 561 -6.46 22.12 9.86
C SER A 561 -6.37 21.10 8.73
N HIS A 562 -5.17 20.83 8.24
CA HIS A 562 -4.85 19.78 7.26
C HIS A 562 -4.30 18.51 7.95
N SER A 563 -4.60 18.33 9.25
CA SER A 563 -3.93 17.44 10.20
C SER A 563 -3.55 16.06 9.64
N ASN A 564 -2.39 15.53 10.01
CA ASN A 564 -2.03 14.12 9.76
C ASN A 564 -2.79 13.21 10.73
N ASN A 565 -4.12 13.20 10.65
CA ASN A 565 -4.97 12.44 11.56
C ASN A 565 -4.81 10.94 11.26
N ARG A 566 -4.62 10.12 12.31
CA ARG A 566 -4.33 8.69 12.17
C ARG A 566 -5.43 7.79 12.72
N ASP A 567 -6.66 8.28 12.83
CA ASP A 567 -7.79 7.55 13.41
C ASP A 567 -8.71 6.89 12.37
N SER A 568 -8.32 6.88 11.10
CA SER A 568 -9.19 6.46 10.00
C SER A 568 -9.69 5.03 10.12
N SER A 569 -11.00 4.85 10.02
CA SER A 569 -11.65 3.55 9.78
C SER A 569 -12.05 3.37 8.30
N SER A 570 -11.57 4.27 7.44
CA SER A 570 -11.83 4.31 6.00
C SER A 570 -10.53 4.07 5.21
N GLN A 571 -10.37 2.88 4.65
CA GLN A 571 -9.22 2.54 3.78
C GLN A 571 -9.68 2.33 2.34
N ASN A 572 -8.75 2.31 1.40
CA ASN A 572 -9.07 2.08 0.00
C ASN A 572 -8.06 1.19 -0.71
N PHE A 573 -8.53 0.55 -1.77
CA PHE A 573 -7.70 -0.16 -2.75
C PHE A 573 -8.36 -0.07 -4.12
N SER A 574 -7.60 -0.38 -5.17
CA SER A 574 -8.13 -0.49 -6.53
C SER A 574 -7.88 -1.88 -7.10
N VAL A 575 -8.84 -2.38 -7.89
CA VAL A 575 -8.73 -3.63 -8.66
C VAL A 575 -8.65 -3.28 -10.13
N TYR A 576 -7.68 -3.87 -10.82
CA TYR A 576 -7.44 -3.69 -12.25
C TYR A 576 -7.71 -5.02 -12.94
N GLU A 577 -8.58 -5.01 -13.95
CA GLU A 577 -8.90 -6.17 -14.77
C GLU A 577 -8.41 -5.89 -16.19
N VAL A 578 -7.47 -6.69 -16.68
CA VAL A 578 -6.84 -6.51 -18.00
C VAL A 578 -7.14 -7.73 -18.87
N GLU A 579 -7.79 -7.51 -20.00
CA GLU A 579 -8.11 -8.55 -20.97
C GLU A 579 -7.99 -8.00 -22.39
N GLY A 580 -7.01 -8.49 -23.15
CA GLY A 580 -6.76 -8.04 -24.52
C GLY A 580 -6.63 -6.51 -24.61
N ASN A 581 -7.57 -5.89 -25.34
CA ASN A 581 -7.64 -4.44 -25.59
C ASN A 581 -8.53 -3.69 -24.58
N THR A 582 -8.96 -4.35 -23.51
CA THR A 582 -9.80 -3.76 -22.47
C THR A 582 -9.05 -3.76 -21.15
N LEU A 583 -9.07 -2.61 -20.47
CA LEU A 583 -8.60 -2.46 -19.10
C LEU A 583 -9.73 -1.82 -18.30
N LYS A 584 -10.11 -2.42 -17.18
CA LYS A 584 -11.09 -1.87 -16.23
C LYS A 584 -10.44 -1.59 -14.89
N VAL A 585 -10.83 -0.49 -14.27
CA VAL A 585 -10.38 -0.09 -12.93
C VAL A 585 -11.61 0.08 -12.05
N LYS A 586 -11.56 -0.53 -10.87
CA LYS A 586 -12.57 -0.44 -9.83
C LYS A 586 -11.89 0.05 -8.56
N ILE A 587 -12.35 1.15 -7.98
CA ILE A 587 -11.82 1.71 -6.74
C ILE A 587 -12.81 1.41 -5.62
N TYR A 588 -12.33 0.79 -4.56
CA TYR A 588 -13.13 0.38 -3.42
C TYR A 588 -12.77 1.17 -2.16
N GLN A 589 -13.77 1.44 -1.33
CA GLN A 589 -13.63 1.96 0.02
C GLN A 589 -14.02 0.86 1.02
N LEU A 590 -13.18 0.67 2.02
CA LEU A 590 -13.35 -0.21 3.17
C LEU A 590 -13.72 0.65 4.38
N ASN A 591 -14.86 0.37 4.99
CA ASN A 591 -15.31 1.07 6.19
C ASN A 591 -15.46 0.09 7.37
N GLY A 592 -15.18 0.55 8.58
CA GLY A 592 -15.37 -0.18 9.84
C GLY A 592 -14.09 -0.27 10.66
N ASP A 593 -14.22 -0.13 11.98
CA ASP A 593 -13.12 -0.15 12.93
C ASP A 593 -12.80 -1.57 13.43
N ILE A 594 -11.63 -2.07 13.06
CA ILE A 594 -11.17 -3.40 13.47
C ILE A 594 -10.91 -3.47 14.98
N ASN A 595 -10.47 -2.37 15.62
CA ASN A 595 -10.17 -2.36 17.04
C ASN A 595 -11.45 -2.50 17.89
N ASP A 596 -12.56 -1.97 17.40
CA ASP A 596 -13.88 -2.10 18.02
C ASP A 596 -14.59 -3.42 17.64
N GLY A 597 -13.94 -4.25 16.82
CA GLY A 597 -14.48 -5.53 16.35
C GLY A 597 -15.59 -5.38 15.30
N GLU A 598 -15.66 -4.23 14.62
CA GLU A 598 -16.62 -3.99 13.57
C GLU A 598 -16.32 -4.84 12.32
N GLN A 599 -17.37 -5.15 11.56
CA GLN A 599 -17.21 -5.81 10.26
C GLN A 599 -16.72 -4.82 9.21
N ARG A 600 -15.79 -5.25 8.36
CA ARG A 600 -15.33 -4.46 7.21
C ARG A 600 -16.38 -4.48 6.10
N ASN A 601 -16.92 -3.31 5.79
CA ASN A 601 -17.84 -3.11 4.66
C ASN A 601 -17.06 -2.61 3.45
N ILE A 602 -17.25 -3.25 2.30
CA ILE A 602 -16.57 -2.91 1.04
C ILE A 602 -17.58 -2.26 0.09
N GLU A 603 -17.30 -1.04 -0.35
CA GLU A 603 -18.12 -0.27 -1.28
C GLU A 603 -17.33 0.05 -2.55
N LEU A 604 -17.92 -0.17 -3.72
CA LEU A 604 -17.39 0.32 -4.99
C LEU A 604 -17.67 1.81 -5.10
N VAL A 605 -16.64 2.66 -5.03
CA VAL A 605 -16.79 4.12 -5.02
C VAL A 605 -16.55 4.78 -6.38
N ASP A 606 -15.83 4.10 -7.27
CA ASP A 606 -15.66 4.54 -8.67
C ASP A 606 -15.29 3.35 -9.56
N GLU A 607 -15.72 3.42 -10.82
CA GLU A 607 -15.42 2.41 -11.84
C GLU A 607 -15.31 3.08 -13.22
N PHE A 608 -14.32 2.67 -14.00
CA PHE A 608 -14.19 3.06 -15.40
C PHE A 608 -13.43 2.01 -16.19
N GLY A 609 -13.53 2.08 -17.52
CA GLY A 609 -12.71 1.29 -18.41
C GLY A 609 -11.97 2.11 -19.46
N ILE A 610 -10.97 1.49 -20.08
CA ILE A 610 -10.28 1.97 -21.27
C ILE A 610 -10.35 0.84 -22.29
N GLN A 611 -10.82 1.16 -23.49
CA GLN A 611 -10.86 0.24 -24.62
C GLN A 611 -9.93 0.76 -25.72
N LYS A 612 -8.89 0.01 -26.06
CA LYS A 612 -8.03 0.30 -27.22
C LYS A 612 -8.67 -0.19 -28.51
N ASN A 613 -8.36 0.50 -29.61
CA ASN A 613 -8.72 0.04 -30.94
C ASN A 613 -7.97 -1.25 -31.29
N ASN A 614 -8.58 -2.13 -32.08
CA ASN A 614 -7.86 -3.26 -32.67
C ASN A 614 -6.75 -2.72 -33.60
N LYS A 615 -5.51 -3.15 -33.39
CA LYS A 615 -4.37 -2.81 -34.24
C LYS A 615 -4.39 -3.56 -35.56
#